data_AF-A0A1S3V0G9-F1
#
_entry.id   AF-A0A1S3V0G9-F1
#
_cell.length_a   1.000
_cell.length_b   1.000
_cell.length_c   1.000
_cell.angle_alpha   90.00
_cell.angle_beta   90.00
_cell.angle_gamma   90.00
#
_symmetry.space_group_name_H-M   'P 1'
#
loop_
_entity.id
_entity.type
_entity.pdbx_description
1 polymer ?
#
loop_
_entity_poly.entity_id
_entity_poly.type
_entity_poly.pdbx_seq_one_letter_code
_entity_poly.pdbx_strand_id
1 'polypeptide(L)'
;MPQKRFQEPQPKTGVQHAQDFLRKIGFGKENYYFWKQIGKALVCMYTVMGSMWWYNETSPLGWWTLKPKPKEEKELAHLCFLFILARDL
;
A
#
# COMPACT_ATOMS: atom_id res chain seq x y z
N MET A 1 33.34 54.45 13.74
CA MET A 1 33.28 52.97 13.62
C MET A 1 31.87 52.59 13.22
N PRO A 2 31.64 51.86 12.11
CA PRO A 2 30.29 51.52 11.70
C PRO A 2 29.73 50.46 12.65
N GLN A 3 28.70 50.86 13.40
CA GLN A 3 27.99 50.04 14.36
C GLN A 3 27.30 48.90 13.59
N LYS A 4 27.79 47.66 13.75
CA LYS A 4 27.11 46.47 13.22
C LYS A 4 25.73 46.41 13.88
N ARG A 5 24.71 46.85 13.15
CA ARG A 5 23.30 46.63 13.48
C ARG A 5 23.16 45.12 13.61
N PHE A 6 22.94 44.64 14.84
CA PHE A 6 22.47 43.28 15.07
C PHE A 6 21.23 43.12 14.19
N GLN A 7 21.30 42.26 13.18
CA GLN A 7 20.10 41.84 12.46
C GLN A 7 19.19 41.19 13.50
N GLU A 8 18.11 41.88 13.87
CA GLU A 8 17.02 41.24 14.60
C GLU A 8 16.57 40.04 13.77
N PRO A 9 16.53 38.83 14.36
CA PRO A 9 15.98 37.68 13.65
C PRO A 9 14.52 38.03 13.33
N GLN A 10 14.24 38.17 12.03
CA GLN A 10 12.90 38.42 11.50
C GLN A 10 11.89 37.53 12.24
N PRO A 11 10.72 38.07 12.66
CA PRO A 11 9.72 37.28 13.37
C PRO A 11 9.32 36.11 12.48
N LYS A 12 9.73 34.90 12.87
CA LYS A 12 9.53 33.68 12.09
C LYS A 12 8.03 33.42 11.95
N THR A 13 7.46 33.85 10.83
CA THR A 13 6.07 33.56 10.45
C THR A 13 5.87 32.04 10.44
N GLY A 14 4.69 31.52 10.78
CA GLY A 14 4.44 30.07 10.90
C GLY A 14 4.89 29.22 9.71
N VAL A 15 4.88 29.78 8.49
CA VAL A 15 5.43 29.17 7.27
C VAL A 15 6.95 28.96 7.29
N GLN A 16 7.72 29.85 7.93
CA GLN A 16 9.17 29.67 8.10
C GLN A 16 9.47 28.57 9.13
N HIS A 17 8.65 28.44 10.17
CA HIS A 17 8.76 27.31 11.10
C HIS A 17 8.47 25.98 10.41
N ALA A 18 7.46 25.93 9.54
CA ALA A 18 7.18 24.74 8.74
C ALA A 18 8.36 24.41 7.80
N GLN A 19 8.97 25.40 7.15
CA GLN A 19 10.16 25.18 6.31
C GLN A 19 11.38 24.70 7.11
N ASP A 20 11.64 25.27 8.29
CA ASP A 20 12.71 24.83 9.19
C ASP A 20 12.47 23.39 9.68
N PHE A 21 11.22 23.03 9.99
CA PHE A 21 10.83 21.67 10.35
C PHE A 21 11.00 20.69 9.20
N LEU A 22 10.51 21.03 8.00
CA LEU A 22 10.68 20.21 6.80
C LEU A 22 12.16 20.03 6.46
N ARG A 23 12.97 21.07 6.66
CA ARG A 23 14.43 20.98 6.48
C ARG A 23 15.08 20.05 7.52
N LYS A 24 14.65 20.10 8.78
CA LYS A 24 15.10 19.16 9.84
C LYS A 24 14.72 17.71 9.58
N ILE A 25 13.52 17.47 9.03
CA ILE A 25 13.03 16.13 8.67
C ILE A 25 13.73 15.59 7.40
N GLY A 26 14.48 16.43 6.69
CA GLY A 26 15.18 16.05 5.46
C GLY A 26 14.35 16.23 4.20
N PHE A 27 13.19 16.88 4.28
CA PHE A 27 12.29 17.22 3.17
C PHE A 27 12.54 18.62 2.57
N GLY A 28 13.73 19.18 2.80
CA GLY A 28 14.14 20.43 2.18
C GLY A 28 14.29 20.30 0.67
N LYS A 29 14.13 21.42 -0.06
CA LYS A 29 14.27 21.52 -1.53
C LYS A 29 15.63 21.00 -2.03
N GLU A 30 16.64 21.03 -1.18
CA GLU A 30 18.01 20.54 -1.41
C GLU A 30 18.10 19.00 -1.51
N ASN A 31 17.15 18.28 -0.90
CA ASN A 31 17.16 16.81 -0.81
C ASN A 31 16.34 16.13 -1.91
N TYR A 32 16.05 16.83 -3.00
CA TYR A 32 15.28 16.30 -4.13
C TYR A 32 15.87 14.99 -4.70
N TYR A 33 17.21 14.90 -4.77
CA TYR A 33 17.89 13.69 -5.24
C TYR A 33 17.76 12.51 -4.28
N PHE A 34 17.78 12.75 -2.97
CA PHE A 34 17.53 11.73 -1.96
C PHE A 34 16.10 11.21 -2.04
N TRP A 35 15.12 12.12 -2.20
CA TRP A 35 13.73 11.73 -2.36
C TRP A 35 13.51 10.91 -3.64
N LYS A 36 14.26 11.19 -4.71
CA LYS A 36 14.27 10.39 -5.94
C LYS A 36 14.80 8.97 -5.72
N GLN A 37 15.79 8.79 -4.86
CA GLN A 37 16.31 7.46 -4.48
C GLN A 37 15.34 6.70 -3.58
N ILE A 38 14.82 7.37 -2.55
CA ILE A 38 13.81 6.80 -1.63
C ILE A 38 12.57 6.38 -2.42
N GLY A 39 12.09 7.23 -3.35
CA GLY A 39 10.94 6.90 -4.19
C GLY A 39 11.15 5.64 -5.04
N LYS A 40 12.34 5.45 -5.63
CA LYS A 40 12.66 4.22 -6.38
C LYS A 40 12.66 2.98 -5.48
N ALA A 41 13.29 3.07 -4.31
CA ALA A 41 13.33 1.97 -3.35
C ALA A 41 11.94 1.63 -2.82
N LEU A 42 11.14 2.66 -2.51
CA LEU A 42 9.80 2.53 -1.97
C LEU A 42 8.86 1.87 -3.00
N VAL A 43 8.90 2.31 -4.27
CA VAL A 43 8.12 1.68 -5.35
C VAL A 43 8.52 0.21 -5.51
N CYS A 44 9.82 -0.10 -5.54
CA CYS A 44 10.28 -1.49 -5.64
C CYS A 44 9.76 -2.35 -4.47
N MET A 45 9.87 -1.85 -3.24
CA MET A 45 9.40 -2.54 -2.05
C MET A 45 7.88 -2.77 -2.07
N TYR A 46 7.09 -1.76 -2.46
CA TYR A 46 5.64 -1.89 -2.62
C TYR A 46 5.25 -2.80 -3.78
N THR A 47 6.01 -2.84 -4.87
CA THR A 47 5.77 -3.78 -5.97
C THR A 47 6.04 -5.21 -5.53
N VAL A 48 7.11 -5.47 -4.77
CA VAL A 48 7.41 -6.80 -4.22
C VAL A 48 6.38 -7.20 -3.17
N MET A 49 6.05 -6.32 -2.21
CA MET A 49 4.99 -6.61 -1.24
C MET A 49 3.62 -6.76 -1.91
N GLY A 50 3.28 -5.92 -2.88
CA GLY A 50 2.02 -5.96 -3.59
C GLY A 50 1.88 -7.21 -4.46
N SER A 51 2.95 -7.62 -5.15
CA SER A 51 2.98 -8.90 -5.88
C SER A 51 2.93 -10.10 -4.94
N MET A 52 3.74 -10.11 -3.88
CA MET A 52 3.69 -11.14 -2.84
C MET A 52 2.29 -11.23 -2.22
N TRP A 53 1.65 -10.11 -1.95
CA TRP A 53 0.29 -10.04 -1.43
C TRP A 53 -0.73 -10.56 -2.45
N TRP A 54 -0.57 -10.21 -3.74
CA TRP A 54 -1.43 -10.69 -4.83
C TRP A 54 -1.35 -12.21 -5.02
N TYR A 55 -0.16 -12.79 -4.83
CA TYR A 55 0.05 -14.25 -4.90
C TYR A 55 -0.26 -14.98 -3.57
N ASN A 56 -0.51 -14.25 -2.49
CA ASN A 56 -0.78 -14.82 -1.18
C ASN A 56 -2.30 -14.90 -0.92
N GLU A 57 -2.78 -16.08 -0.53
CA GLU A 57 -4.21 -16.37 -0.31
C GLU A 57 -4.83 -15.60 0.87
N THR A 58 -4.05 -14.80 1.59
CA THR A 58 -4.50 -13.95 2.72
C THR A 58 -4.92 -12.54 2.29
N SER A 59 -5.15 -12.31 1.00
CA SER A 59 -5.77 -11.07 0.52
C SER A 59 -7.22 -10.96 1.02
N PRO A 60 -7.56 -10.00 1.92
CA PRO A 60 -8.93 -9.79 2.37
C PRO A 60 -9.85 -9.26 1.25
N LEU A 61 -9.28 -8.93 0.08
CA LEU A 61 -9.99 -8.55 -1.12
C LEU A 61 -10.43 -9.80 -1.88
N GLY A 62 -11.56 -10.36 -1.43
CA GLY A 62 -12.35 -11.38 -2.13
C GLY A 62 -12.94 -10.91 -3.47
N TRP A 63 -12.20 -10.14 -4.28
CA TRP A 63 -12.58 -9.81 -5.65
C TRP A 63 -12.23 -10.95 -6.63
N TRP A 64 -11.37 -11.90 -6.24
CA TRP A 64 -11.34 -13.24 -6.85
C TRP A 64 -12.38 -14.16 -6.18
N THR A 65 -13.63 -13.70 -6.00
CA THR A 65 -14.76 -14.61 -5.76
C THR A 65 -15.16 -15.28 -7.08
N LEU A 66 -14.18 -15.71 -7.88
CA LEU A 66 -14.40 -16.79 -8.81
C LEU A 66 -14.61 -18.03 -7.93
N LYS A 67 -15.85 -18.30 -7.57
CA LYS A 67 -16.33 -19.65 -7.33
C LYS A 67 -16.67 -20.20 -8.73
N PRO A 68 -15.72 -20.70 -9.55
CA PRO A 68 -16.15 -21.64 -10.57
C PRO A 68 -16.71 -22.81 -9.75
N LYS A 69 -18.02 -23.06 -9.86
CA LYS A 69 -18.60 -24.29 -9.31
C LYS A 69 -17.71 -25.45 -9.75
N PRO A 70 -17.09 -26.22 -8.84
CA PRO A 70 -16.35 -27.41 -9.23
C PRO A 70 -17.34 -28.30 -9.97
N LYS A 71 -16.98 -28.74 -11.18
CA LYS A 71 -17.83 -29.61 -11.99
C LYS A 71 -18.15 -30.91 -11.24
N GLU A 72 -17.27 -31.31 -10.33
CA GLU A 72 -17.44 -32.44 -9.41
C GLU A 72 -18.62 -32.30 -8.45
N GLU A 73 -19.00 -31.09 -8.00
CA GLU A 73 -20.16 -30.92 -7.12
C GLU A 73 -21.48 -31.19 -7.85
N LYS A 74 -21.54 -30.96 -9.17
CA LYS A 74 -22.70 -31.31 -9.99
C LYS A 74 -22.79 -32.82 -10.22
N GLU A 75 -21.66 -33.48 -10.46
CA GLU A 75 -21.60 -34.94 -10.61
C GLU A 75 -21.91 -35.64 -9.27
N LEU A 76 -21.37 -35.15 -8.14
CA LEU A 76 -21.70 -35.64 -6.80
C LEU A 76 -23.17 -35.41 -6.45
N ALA A 77 -23.74 -34.26 -6.80
CA ALA A 77 -25.17 -34.01 -6.58
C ALA A 77 -26.04 -34.98 -7.37
N HIS A 78 -25.71 -35.26 -8.65
CA HIS A 78 -26.40 -36.27 -9.45
C HIS A 78 -26.24 -37.68 -8.87
N LEU A 79 -25.02 -38.09 -8.50
CA LEU A 79 -24.78 -39.40 -7.89
C LEU A 79 -25.51 -39.54 -6.54
N CYS A 80 -25.53 -38.49 -5.72
CA CYS A 80 -26.21 -38.49 -4.43
C CYS A 80 -27.74 -38.52 -4.60
N PHE A 81 -28.30 -37.75 -5.56
CA PHE A 81 -29.72 -37.83 -5.91
C PHE A 81 -30.11 -39.22 -6.45
N LEU A 82 -29.27 -39.82 -7.29
CA LEU A 82 -29.51 -41.16 -7.84
C LEU A 82 -29.44 -42.24 -6.76
N PHE A 83 -28.53 -42.08 -5.79
CA PHE A 83 -28.43 -42.99 -4.64
C PHE A 83 -29.63 -42.88 -3.69
N ILE A 84 -30.16 -41.67 -3.49
CA ILE A 84 -31.37 -41.45 -2.69
C ILE A 84 -32.60 -42.05 -3.39
N LEU A 85 -32.77 -41.82 -4.69
CA LEU A 85 -33.88 -42.40 -5.48
C LEU A 85 -33.80 -43.92 -5.58
N ALA A 86 -32.60 -44.50 -5.71
CA ALA A 86 -32.41 -45.96 -5.76
C ALA A 86 -32.61 -46.65 -4.39
N ARG A 87 -32.67 -45.89 -3.30
CA ARG A 87 -32.93 -46.41 -1.94
C ARG A 87 -34.41 -46.34 -1.56
N ASP A 88 -35.20 -45.50 -2.25
CA ASP A 88 -36.65 -45.32 -2.04
C ASP A 88 -37.52 -46.06 -3.09
N LEU A 89 -36.92 -46.84 -4.00
CA LEU A 89 -37.56 -47.73 -4.96
C LEU A 89 -37.38 -49.19 -4.56
#